data_AF-A0A381YF80-F1
#
_entry.id   AF-A0A381YF80-F1
#
_cell.length_a   1.000
_cell.length_b   1.000
_cell.length_c   1.000
_cell.angle_alpha   90.00
_cell.angle_beta   90.00
_cell.angle_gamma   90.00
#
_symmetry.space_group_name_H-M   'P 1'
#
loop_
_entity.id
_entity.type
_entity.pdbx_description
1 polymer ?
#
loop_
_entity_poly.entity_id
_entity_poly.type
_entity_poly.pdbx_seq_one_letter_code
_entity_poly.pdbx_strand_id
1 'polypeptide(L)'
;VFHQNSFEQPIGFPVSDWKECALPPRTAMSGKWCLVEILDTEKHAEELFAAYVKKRNDQDWTYLPYGPFDRFENYLKWMKNACSGKDPLFHVIKDAITQKALGVASYLRIEPILGVVEVGHIHFSP
;
A
#
# COMPACT_ATOMS: atom_id res chain seq x y z
N VAL A 1 -28.06 -22.90 -13.27
CA VAL A 1 -27.53 -24.20 -12.78
C VAL A 1 -26.33 -23.88 -11.89
N PHE A 2 -26.23 -24.45 -10.70
CA PHE A 2 -25.07 -24.28 -9.83
C PHE A 2 -23.83 -24.89 -10.50
N HIS A 3 -22.65 -24.33 -10.26
CA HIS A 3 -21.41 -25.03 -10.58
C HIS A 3 -21.28 -26.23 -9.63
N GLN A 4 -20.80 -27.36 -10.14
CA GLN A 4 -20.55 -28.57 -9.35
C GLN A 4 -19.05 -28.85 -9.30
N ASN A 5 -18.56 -29.31 -8.15
CA ASN A 5 -17.19 -29.77 -8.03
C ASN A 5 -17.01 -31.17 -8.67
N SER A 6 -15.80 -31.73 -8.58
CA SER A 6 -15.48 -33.08 -9.08
C SER A 6 -16.23 -34.23 -8.39
N PHE A 7 -17.00 -33.95 -7.34
CA PHE A 7 -17.85 -34.89 -6.61
C PHE A 7 -19.34 -34.59 -6.81
N GLU A 8 -19.70 -33.78 -7.80
CA GLU A 8 -21.08 -33.40 -8.15
C GLU A 8 -21.82 -32.57 -7.08
N GLN A 9 -21.10 -32.02 -6.10
CA GLN A 9 -21.69 -31.19 -5.05
C GLN A 9 -21.83 -29.73 -5.53
N PRO A 10 -22.94 -29.04 -5.21
CA PRO A 10 -23.13 -27.64 -5.60
C PRO A 10 -22.18 -26.72 -4.82
N ILE A 11 -21.40 -25.89 -5.53
CA ILE A 11 -20.45 -24.93 -4.93
C ILE A 11 -20.82 -23.47 -5.14
N GLY A 12 -22.06 -23.19 -5.55
CA GLY A 12 -22.57 -21.85 -5.79
C GLY A 12 -22.83 -21.56 -7.27
N PHE A 13 -23.25 -20.33 -7.55
CA PHE A 13 -23.59 -19.92 -8.91
C PHE A 13 -22.32 -19.68 -9.72
N PRO A 14 -22.28 -20.04 -11.01
CA PRO A 14 -21.17 -19.68 -11.88
C PRO A 14 -21.07 -18.16 -12.00
N VAL A 15 -19.83 -17.63 -11.93
CA VAL A 15 -19.53 -16.26 -12.33
C VAL A 15 -19.18 -16.29 -13.81
N SER A 16 -20.21 -16.31 -14.65
CA SER A 16 -20.08 -16.32 -16.10
C SER A 16 -19.25 -15.13 -16.56
N ASP A 17 -18.41 -15.34 -17.58
CA ASP A 17 -17.60 -14.29 -18.22
C ASP A 17 -16.59 -13.59 -17.29
N TRP A 18 -16.20 -14.23 -16.18
CA TRP A 18 -15.08 -13.76 -15.35
C TRP A 18 -13.82 -13.59 -16.21
N LYS A 19 -13.13 -12.46 -16.01
CA LYS A 19 -11.85 -12.13 -16.63
C LYS A 19 -10.89 -11.64 -15.57
N GLU A 20 -9.60 -11.82 -15.82
CA GLU A 20 -8.57 -11.26 -14.97
C GLU A 20 -8.77 -9.75 -14.77
N CYS A 21 -8.59 -9.29 -13.54
CA CYS A 21 -8.65 -7.87 -13.22
C CYS A 21 -7.40 -7.14 -13.73
N ALA A 22 -7.53 -5.84 -14.00
CA ALA A 22 -6.36 -5.01 -14.26
C ALA A 22 -5.49 -4.90 -13.00
N LEU A 23 -4.17 -4.80 -13.18
CA LEU A 23 -3.26 -4.47 -12.09
C LEU A 23 -3.58 -3.09 -11.49
N PRO A 24 -3.32 -2.86 -10.19
CA PRO A 24 -3.48 -1.54 -9.60
C PRO A 24 -2.72 -0.48 -10.41
N PRO A 25 -3.36 0.66 -10.72
CA PRO A 25 -2.75 1.68 -11.57
C PRO A 25 -1.61 2.37 -10.83
N ARG A 26 -0.63 2.87 -11.59
CA ARG A 26 0.47 3.71 -11.09
C ARG A 26 0.17 5.21 -11.18
N THR A 27 -1.02 5.57 -11.66
CA THR A 27 -1.46 6.96 -11.78
C THR A 27 -1.89 7.50 -10.42
N ALA A 28 -1.59 8.77 -10.17
CA ALA A 28 -2.00 9.40 -8.92
C ALA A 28 -3.53 9.45 -8.78
N MET A 29 -4.00 9.27 -7.55
CA MET A 29 -5.41 9.37 -7.18
C MET A 29 -5.61 10.66 -6.35
N SER A 30 -6.35 11.61 -6.92
CA SER A 30 -6.66 12.88 -6.26
C SER A 30 -8.01 12.80 -5.54
N GLY A 31 -7.98 12.89 -4.21
CA GLY A 31 -9.16 13.01 -3.37
C GLY A 31 -9.40 14.43 -2.89
N LYS A 32 -10.45 14.62 -2.07
CA LYS A 32 -10.75 15.92 -1.43
C LYS A 32 -9.68 16.32 -0.39
N TRP A 33 -9.12 15.34 0.33
CA TRP A 33 -8.26 15.56 1.49
C TRP A 33 -6.82 15.14 1.25
N CYS A 34 -6.60 14.19 0.34
CA CYS A 34 -5.28 13.67 0.07
C CYS A 34 -5.05 13.43 -1.42
N LEU A 35 -3.78 13.43 -1.77
CA LEU A 35 -3.25 12.90 -3.02
C LEU A 35 -2.52 11.59 -2.69
N VAL A 36 -2.84 10.53 -3.42
CA VAL A 36 -2.14 9.25 -3.32
C VAL A 36 -1.37 9.03 -4.61
N GLU A 37 -0.05 8.96 -4.54
CA GLU A 37 0.82 8.76 -5.71
C GLU A 37 1.84 7.64 -5.45
N ILE A 38 2.43 7.10 -6.51
CA ILE A 38 3.47 6.08 -6.37
C ILE A 38 4.62 6.63 -5.53
N LEU A 39 5.03 5.83 -4.55
CA LEU A 39 6.12 6.19 -3.66
C LEU A 39 7.42 6.25 -4.47
N ASP A 40 8.08 7.40 -4.39
CA ASP A 40 9.38 7.69 -4.94
C ASP A 40 10.32 7.94 -3.76
N THR A 41 11.24 7.01 -3.52
CA THR A 41 12.10 7.03 -2.33
C THR A 41 12.99 8.26 -2.28
N GLU A 42 13.43 8.77 -3.43
CA GLU A 42 14.30 9.95 -3.47
C GLU A 42 13.52 11.24 -3.19
N LYS A 43 12.23 11.29 -3.60
CA LYS A 43 11.38 12.48 -3.37
C LYS A 43 10.71 12.50 -2.00
N HIS A 44 10.31 11.34 -1.48
CA HIS A 44 9.37 11.28 -0.35
C HIS A 44 10.02 10.89 0.97
N ALA A 45 11.22 10.30 0.98
CA ALA A 45 11.80 9.75 2.20
C ALA A 45 12.05 10.80 3.29
N GLU A 46 12.56 11.99 2.91
CA GLU A 46 12.88 13.04 3.88
C GLU A 46 11.60 13.60 4.53
N GLU A 47 10.57 13.89 3.73
CA GLU A 47 9.29 14.37 4.25
C GLU A 47 8.60 13.33 5.14
N LEU A 48 8.58 12.07 4.72
CA LEU A 48 7.98 10.98 5.51
C LEU A 48 8.71 10.77 6.83
N PHE A 49 10.04 10.74 6.79
CA PHE A 49 10.84 10.59 8.01
C PHE A 49 10.58 11.76 8.97
N ALA A 50 10.63 13.00 8.46
CA ALA A 50 10.34 14.19 9.24
C ALA A 50 8.94 14.16 9.84
N ALA A 51 7.94 13.67 9.09
CA ALA A 51 6.56 13.55 9.56
C ALA A 51 6.45 12.55 10.72
N TYR A 52 7.08 11.37 10.62
CA TYR A 52 7.02 10.35 11.67
C TYR A 52 7.77 10.76 12.96
N VAL A 53 8.87 11.51 12.86
CA VAL A 53 9.65 11.90 14.05
C VAL A 53 9.16 13.20 14.71
N LYS A 54 8.35 14.02 14.02
CA LYS A 54 7.87 15.33 14.53
C LYS A 54 7.15 15.24 15.88
N LYS A 55 6.38 14.18 16.08
CA LYS A 55 5.75 13.81 17.36
C LYS A 55 6.02 12.33 17.61
N ARG A 56 7.31 11.99 17.71
CA ARG A 56 7.75 10.60 17.80
C ARG A 56 6.93 9.82 18.83
N ASN A 57 6.08 8.94 18.32
CA ASN A 57 5.34 7.95 19.08
C ASN A 57 5.70 6.58 18.50
N ASP A 58 6.73 5.95 19.05
CA ASP A 58 7.19 4.67 18.53
C ASP A 58 6.13 3.56 18.65
N GLN A 59 5.06 3.79 19.42
CA GLN A 59 3.92 2.88 19.52
C GLN A 59 3.15 2.74 18.21
N ASP A 60 3.27 3.69 17.28
CA ASP A 60 2.61 3.61 15.97
C ASP A 60 3.22 2.48 15.10
N TRP A 61 4.43 2.01 15.44
CA TRP A 61 5.10 0.88 14.81
C TRP A 61 4.77 -0.47 15.45
N THR A 62 4.03 -0.51 16.57
CA THR A 62 3.79 -1.73 17.38
C THR A 62 3.29 -2.92 16.56
N TYR A 63 2.51 -2.66 15.52
CA TYR A 63 1.89 -3.70 14.68
C TYR A 63 2.49 -3.75 13.27
N LEU A 64 3.56 -3.00 13.00
CA LEU A 64 4.29 -3.05 11.76
C LEU A 64 5.49 -4.01 11.89
N PRO A 65 5.81 -4.80 10.86
CA PRO A 65 6.91 -5.76 10.93
C PRO A 65 8.31 -5.11 10.79
N TYR A 66 8.38 -3.78 10.83
CA TYR A 66 9.57 -2.97 10.66
C TYR A 66 9.44 -1.67 11.45
N GLY A 67 10.56 -0.94 11.54
CA GLY A 67 10.65 0.25 12.36
C GLY A 67 10.67 -0.08 13.86
N PRO A 68 10.59 0.94 14.73
CA PRO A 68 10.78 2.35 14.40
C PRO A 68 12.18 2.60 13.83
N PHE A 69 12.37 3.76 13.18
CA PHE A 69 13.66 4.15 12.62
C PHE A 69 14.20 5.37 13.36
N ASP A 70 15.34 5.21 14.04
CA ASP A 70 15.98 6.30 14.78
C ASP A 70 16.67 7.34 13.89
N ARG A 71 17.07 6.93 12.70
CA ARG A 71 17.94 7.70 11.81
C ARG A 71 17.41 7.67 10.39
N PHE A 72 17.50 8.81 9.72
CA PHE A 72 17.08 8.95 8.32
C PHE A 72 17.76 7.93 7.41
N GLU A 73 19.07 7.68 7.61
CA GLU A 73 19.81 6.70 6.81
C GLU A 73 19.21 5.28 6.88
N ASN A 74 18.73 4.88 8.07
CA ASN A 74 18.11 3.57 8.27
C ASN A 74 16.73 3.50 7.60
N TYR A 75 15.94 4.58 7.72
CA TYR A 75 14.64 4.68 7.06
C TYR A 75 14.76 4.66 5.54
N LEU A 76 15.67 5.47 4.98
CA LEU A 76 15.95 5.53 3.54
C LEU A 76 16.42 4.17 3.00
N LYS A 77 17.32 3.49 3.74
CA LYS A 77 17.77 2.14 3.38
C LYS A 77 16.62 1.14 3.35
N TRP A 78 15.73 1.18 4.34
CA TRP A 78 14.53 0.34 4.35
C TRP A 78 13.61 0.66 3.17
N MET A 79 13.31 1.93 2.91
CA MET A 79 12.44 2.33 1.79
C MET A 79 12.99 1.85 0.44
N LYS A 80 14.29 2.03 0.18
CA LYS A 80 14.91 1.57 -1.08
C LYS A 80 14.78 0.07 -1.29
N ASN A 81 14.85 -0.71 -0.21
CA ASN A 81 14.77 -2.17 -0.27
C ASN A 81 13.33 -2.68 -0.32
N ALA A 82 12.43 -2.12 0.49
CA ALA A 82 11.09 -2.65 0.71
C ALA A 82 10.03 -2.00 -0.19
N CYS A 83 10.22 -0.74 -0.61
CA CYS A 83 9.18 0.04 -1.28
C CYS A 83 9.33 0.17 -2.80
N SER A 84 10.41 -0.37 -3.40
CA SER A 84 10.69 -0.27 -4.84
C SER A 84 9.99 -1.34 -5.70
N GLY A 85 9.20 -2.21 -5.08
CA GLY A 85 8.59 -3.38 -5.71
C GLY A 85 7.34 -3.08 -6.56
N LYS A 86 6.81 -4.13 -7.18
CA LYS A 86 5.48 -4.14 -7.81
C LYS A 86 4.42 -4.81 -6.91
N ASP A 87 4.89 -5.56 -5.92
CA ASP A 87 4.09 -6.23 -4.89
C ASP A 87 5.03 -6.44 -3.67
N PRO A 88 4.90 -5.66 -2.59
CA PRO A 88 3.95 -4.56 -2.44
C PRO A 88 4.21 -3.39 -3.39
N LEU A 89 3.15 -2.79 -3.92
CA LEU A 89 3.15 -1.53 -4.66
C LEU A 89 2.88 -0.37 -3.70
N PHE A 90 3.94 0.25 -3.21
CA PHE A 90 3.85 1.35 -2.26
C PHE A 90 3.41 2.67 -2.90
N HIS A 91 2.57 3.38 -2.15
CA HIS A 91 2.11 4.72 -2.43
C HIS A 91 2.44 5.63 -1.25
N VAL A 92 2.75 6.88 -1.56
CA VAL A 92 2.79 7.95 -0.56
C VAL A 92 1.39 8.56 -0.46
N ILE A 93 1.01 8.95 0.75
CA ILE A 93 -0.21 9.70 1.02
C ILE A 93 0.19 11.11 1.39
N LYS A 94 -0.23 12.07 0.58
CA LYS A 94 0.09 13.49 0.75
C LYS A 94 -1.16 14.26 1.13
N ASP A 95 -1.01 15.26 1.99
CA ASP A 95 -2.09 16.22 2.27
C ASP A 95 -2.41 17.03 1.00
N ALA A 96 -3.69 17.18 0.67
CA ALA A 96 -4.08 17.82 -0.60
C ALA A 96 -3.69 19.31 -0.66
N ILE A 97 -3.63 20.00 0.48
CA ILE A 97 -3.38 21.44 0.54
C ILE A 97 -1.88 21.73 0.58
N THR A 98 -1.18 21.13 1.54
CA THR A 98 0.25 21.37 1.79
C THR A 98 1.16 20.53 0.89
N GLN A 99 0.61 19.50 0.24
CA GLN A 99 1.34 18.55 -0.60
C GLN A 99 2.46 17.78 0.13
N LYS A 100 2.51 17.83 1.47
CA LYS A 100 3.49 17.11 2.26
C LYS A 100 3.14 15.64 2.34
N ALA A 101 4.16 14.77 2.25
CA ALA A 101 4.02 13.36 2.55
C ALA A 101 3.74 13.13 4.05
N LEU A 102 2.60 12.49 4.34
CA LEU A 102 2.11 12.24 5.70
C LEU A 102 1.88 10.76 6.00
N GLY A 103 2.21 9.87 5.08
CA GLY A 103 2.04 8.45 5.32
C GLY A 103 2.29 7.61 4.08
N VAL A 104 2.20 6.30 4.28
CA VAL A 104 2.33 5.29 3.24
C VAL A 104 1.21 4.27 3.34
N ALA A 105 0.85 3.69 2.20
CA ALA A 105 0.05 2.48 2.09
C ALA A 105 0.48 1.72 0.84
N SER A 106 0.11 0.45 0.72
CA SER A 106 0.46 -0.35 -0.45
C SER A 106 -0.68 -1.27 -0.87
N TYR A 107 -0.67 -1.61 -2.16
CA TYR A 107 -1.32 -2.83 -2.63
C TYR A 107 -0.33 -3.98 -2.55
N LEU A 108 -0.72 -5.13 -2.02
CA LEU A 108 0.12 -6.32 -1.95
C LEU A 108 -0.69 -7.60 -2.16
N ARG A 109 -0.01 -8.73 -2.37
CA ARG A 109 -0.64 -10.03 -2.68
C ARG A 109 -1.64 -9.89 -3.84
N ILE A 110 -1.17 -9.28 -4.92
CA ILE A 110 -1.96 -8.93 -6.09
C ILE A 110 -2.13 -10.19 -6.95
N GLU A 111 -3.36 -10.69 -7.05
CA GLU A 111 -3.72 -11.89 -7.81
C GLU A 111 -4.78 -11.54 -8.87
N PRO A 112 -4.38 -11.05 -10.07
CA PRO A 112 -5.30 -10.57 -11.09
C PRO A 112 -6.27 -11.64 -11.61
N ILE A 113 -5.78 -12.88 -11.75
CA ILE A 113 -6.57 -14.02 -12.22
C ILE A 113 -7.72 -14.32 -11.25
N LEU A 114 -7.45 -14.18 -9.94
CA LEU A 114 -8.44 -14.40 -8.88
C LEU A 114 -9.25 -13.14 -8.55
N GLY A 115 -8.81 -11.97 -9.00
CA GLY A 115 -9.44 -10.69 -8.69
C GLY A 115 -9.25 -10.26 -7.24
N VAL A 116 -8.13 -10.63 -6.63
CA VAL A 116 -7.84 -10.36 -5.21
C VAL A 116 -6.64 -9.42 -5.09
N VAL A 117 -6.73 -8.50 -4.14
CA VAL A 117 -5.63 -7.63 -3.72
C VAL A 117 -5.78 -7.32 -2.23
N GLU A 118 -4.67 -7.16 -1.54
CA GLU A 118 -4.62 -6.68 -0.16
C GLU A 118 -4.23 -5.19 -0.13
N VAL A 119 -4.78 -4.45 0.84
CA VAL A 119 -4.27 -3.12 1.21
C VAL A 119 -3.55 -3.26 2.54
N GLY A 120 -2.27 -2.93 2.57
CA GLY A 120 -1.42 -3.14 3.74
C GLY A 120 -0.23 -2.19 3.78
N HIS A 121 0.68 -2.42 4.73
CA HIS A 121 1.78 -1.50 5.04
C HIS A 121 1.31 -0.07 5.30
N ILE A 122 0.16 0.08 5.95
CA ILE A 122 -0.46 1.37 6.23
C ILE A 122 0.23 2.01 7.43
N HIS A 123 0.76 3.22 7.26
CA HIS A 123 1.35 4.00 8.34
C HIS A 123 1.12 5.49 8.08
N PHE A 124 0.44 6.16 9.00
CA PHE A 124 0.16 7.60 8.95
C PHE A 124 0.94 8.33 10.03
N SER A 125 1.52 9.49 9.69
CA SER A 125 2.09 10.38 10.69
C SER A 125 1.00 11.08 11.50
N PRO A 126 1.25 11.43 12.78
CA PRO A 126 0.31 12.17 13.63
C PRO A 126 -0.06 13.60 13.17
#